data_AF-A0A5C4JEG2-F1
#
_entry.id   AF-A0A5C4JEG2-F1
#
_cell.length_a   1.000
_cell.length_b   1.000
_cell.length_c   1.000
_cell.angle_alpha   90.00
_cell.angle_beta   90.00
_cell.angle_gamma   90.00
#
_symmetry.space_group_name_H-M   'P 1'
#
loop_
_entity.id
_entity.type
_entity.pdbx_description
1 polymer ?
#
loop_
_entity_poly.entity_id
_entity_poly.type
_entity_poly.pdbx_seq_one_letter_code
_entity_poly.pdbx_strand_id
1 'polypeptide(L)'
;LYYDDSQAAEFQDAVAAGVKVWNDNVQNVKLVEAQPGGRAEIQIIADNGWPRAIVGPVRPGGRVQVWFGRQAVTQGYDTTRIASHELGHSLGLPDMKPGPCTSLMSGSTAGVGCKNPIPNSTEKSRVEANYRARAATSSPFAGSLVVDAP
;
A
#
# COMPACT_ATOMS: atom_id res chain seq x y z
N LEU A 1 -5.04 -4.49 -11.41
CA LEU A 1 -5.52 -3.18 -10.93
C LEU A 1 -4.59 -2.14 -11.48
N TYR A 2 -5.14 -1.02 -11.91
CA TYR A 2 -4.36 0.11 -12.38
C TYR A 2 -4.08 1.07 -11.23
N TYR A 3 -2.84 1.59 -11.17
CA TYR A 3 -2.47 2.67 -10.26
C TYR A 3 -2.07 3.92 -11.06
N ASP A 4 -2.25 5.09 -10.46
CA ASP A 4 -1.83 6.39 -11.01
C ASP A 4 -1.06 7.14 -9.94
N ASP A 5 0.22 7.38 -10.20
CA ASP A 5 1.17 8.12 -9.36
C ASP A 5 1.68 9.39 -10.05
N SER A 6 0.97 9.90 -11.07
CA SER A 6 1.27 11.17 -11.73
C SER A 6 1.30 12.37 -10.76
N GLN A 7 0.65 12.23 -9.61
CA GLN A 7 0.61 13.21 -8.52
C GLN A 7 1.46 12.83 -7.30
N ALA A 8 2.27 11.76 -7.38
CA ALA A 8 3.17 11.33 -6.31
C ALA A 8 4.45 12.19 -6.20
N ALA A 9 4.61 13.19 -7.07
CA ALA A 9 5.74 14.13 -7.06
C ALA A 9 7.10 13.40 -7.01
N GLU A 10 7.94 13.68 -6.01
CA GLU A 10 9.25 13.05 -5.84
C GLU A 10 9.22 11.55 -5.49
N PHE A 11 8.04 10.96 -5.29
CA PHE A 11 7.89 9.58 -4.81
C PHE A 11 7.58 8.53 -5.89
N GLN A 12 7.52 8.90 -7.18
CA GLN A 12 7.20 7.96 -8.26
C GLN A 12 8.10 6.71 -8.27
N ASP A 13 9.42 6.89 -8.13
CA ASP A 13 10.36 5.76 -8.06
C ASP A 13 10.09 4.83 -6.85
N ALA A 14 9.73 5.41 -5.71
CA ALA A 14 9.39 4.65 -4.51
C ALA A 14 8.06 3.89 -4.67
N VAL A 15 7.08 4.51 -5.33
CA VAL A 15 5.80 3.87 -5.68
C VAL A 15 6.04 2.70 -6.63
N ALA A 16 6.82 2.89 -7.69
CA ALA A 16 7.19 1.83 -8.62
C ALA A 16 7.91 0.67 -7.91
N ALA A 17 8.82 0.98 -6.97
CA ALA A 17 9.49 -0.03 -6.15
C ALA A 17 8.50 -0.80 -5.25
N GLY A 18 7.57 -0.12 -4.58
CA GLY A 18 6.54 -0.76 -3.75
C GLY A 18 5.54 -1.60 -4.55
N VAL A 19 5.18 -1.15 -5.75
CA VAL A 19 4.40 -1.92 -6.72
C VAL A 19 5.13 -3.20 -7.12
N LYS A 20 6.42 -3.10 -7.42
CA LYS A 20 7.26 -4.26 -7.76
C LYS A 20 7.29 -5.26 -6.61
N VAL A 21 7.43 -4.80 -5.36
CA VAL A 21 7.37 -5.66 -4.18
C VAL A 21 6.09 -6.49 -4.15
N TRP A 22 4.92 -5.88 -4.36
CA TRP A 22 3.67 -6.64 -4.40
C TRP A 22 3.63 -7.61 -5.58
N ASN A 23 3.94 -7.16 -6.79
CA ASN A 23 3.91 -7.99 -8.00
C ASN A 23 4.86 -9.21 -7.94
N ASP A 24 5.98 -9.11 -7.20
CA ASP A 24 6.92 -10.22 -7.01
C ASP A 24 6.47 -11.22 -5.92
N ASN A 25 5.56 -10.82 -5.04
CA ASN A 25 5.23 -11.57 -3.81
C ASN A 25 3.80 -12.13 -3.76
N VAL A 26 2.92 -11.74 -4.70
CA VAL A 26 1.56 -12.29 -4.83
C VAL A 26 1.22 -12.56 -6.30
N GLN A 27 0.25 -13.44 -6.54
CA GLN A 27 -0.10 -13.97 -7.86
C GLN A 27 -1.53 -13.62 -8.27
N ASN A 28 -2.49 -13.55 -7.34
CA ASN A 28 -3.89 -13.32 -7.67
C ASN A 28 -4.22 -11.84 -7.97
N VAL A 29 -3.29 -10.92 -7.74
CA VAL A 29 -3.43 -9.50 -8.10
C VAL A 29 -2.13 -8.99 -8.70
N LYS A 30 -2.26 -8.20 -9.76
CA LYS A 30 -1.16 -7.46 -10.39
C LYS A 30 -1.49 -5.98 -10.42
N LEU A 31 -0.55 -5.16 -9.98
CA LEU A 31 -0.58 -3.71 -10.07
C LEU A 31 0.14 -3.29 -11.35
N VAL A 32 -0.49 -2.42 -12.14
CA VAL A 32 0.02 -1.93 -13.43
C VAL A 32 -0.20 -0.43 -13.46
N GLU A 33 0.77 0.33 -13.95
CA GLU A 33 0.61 1.77 -14.09
C GLU A 33 -0.47 2.07 -15.15
N ALA A 34 -1.37 3.00 -14.84
CA ALA A 34 -2.34 3.50 -15.78
C ALA A 34 -1.63 4.32 -16.87
N GLN A 35 -2.10 4.22 -18.11
CA GLN A 35 -1.70 5.18 -19.14
C GLN A 35 -2.17 6.58 -18.73
N PRO A 36 -1.48 7.66 -19.12
CA PRO A 36 -1.90 9.03 -18.84
C PRO A 36 -3.37 9.28 -19.24
N GLY A 37 -4.17 9.82 -18.31
CA GLY A 37 -5.62 10.04 -18.50
C GLY A 37 -6.48 8.76 -18.45
N GLY A 38 -5.86 7.60 -18.28
CA GLY A 38 -6.51 6.33 -18.06
C GLY A 38 -7.11 6.21 -16.67
N ARG A 39 -7.99 5.22 -16.50
CA ARG A 39 -8.63 4.95 -15.22
C ARG A 39 -7.69 4.16 -14.31
N ALA A 40 -7.52 4.62 -13.07
CA ALA A 40 -6.81 3.90 -12.02
C ALA A 40 -7.74 3.60 -10.82
N GLU A 41 -7.61 2.40 -10.28
CA GLU A 41 -8.27 2.00 -9.04
C GLU A 41 -7.54 2.54 -7.80
N ILE A 42 -6.23 2.77 -7.89
CA ILE A 42 -5.41 3.29 -6.80
C ILE A 42 -4.80 4.61 -7.25
N GLN A 43 -5.16 5.72 -6.60
CA GLN A 43 -4.55 7.03 -6.86
C GLN A 43 -3.52 7.33 -5.78
N ILE A 44 -2.28 7.60 -6.16
CA ILE A 44 -1.19 7.95 -5.25
C ILE A 44 -0.86 9.42 -5.43
N ILE A 45 -0.96 10.18 -4.35
CA ILE A 45 -0.63 11.60 -4.32
C ILE A 45 0.39 11.89 -3.24
N ALA A 46 1.31 12.82 -3.47
CA ALA A 46 2.20 13.30 -2.42
C ALA A 46 1.45 14.24 -1.47
N ASP A 47 1.74 14.14 -0.17
CA ASP A 47 1.11 14.94 0.89
C ASP A 47 2.15 15.37 1.93
N ASN A 48 1.89 16.46 2.65
CA ASN A 48 2.84 16.97 3.65
C ASN A 48 2.70 16.33 5.04
N GLY A 49 1.61 15.61 5.30
CA GLY A 49 1.37 14.91 6.56
C GLY A 49 2.00 13.51 6.60
N TRP A 50 1.50 12.68 7.53
CA TRP A 50 1.84 11.25 7.59
C TRP A 50 1.24 10.48 6.40
N PRO A 51 1.93 9.42 5.94
CA PRO A 51 1.36 8.45 5.02
C PRO A 51 0.03 7.90 5.53
N ARG A 52 -0.89 7.68 4.59
CA ARG A 52 -2.24 7.19 4.88
C ARG A 52 -2.85 6.60 3.62
N ALA A 53 -3.80 5.69 3.79
CA ALA A 53 -4.48 5.05 2.68
C ALA A 53 -5.94 4.72 3.02
N ILE A 54 -6.78 4.65 1.98
CA ILE A 54 -8.10 4.04 2.09
C ILE A 54 -7.95 2.52 1.94
N VAL A 55 -8.43 1.77 2.93
CA VAL A 55 -8.33 0.31 2.94
C VAL A 55 -9.26 -0.32 1.90
N GLY A 56 -8.73 -1.26 1.12
CA GLY A 56 -9.45 -2.09 0.18
C GLY A 56 -10.04 -3.37 0.80
N PRO A 57 -10.07 -4.51 0.07
CA PRO A 57 -9.43 -4.74 -1.23
C PRO A 57 -10.15 -3.99 -2.35
N VAL A 58 -9.44 -3.10 -3.04
CA VAL A 58 -10.00 -2.42 -4.20
C VAL A 58 -10.18 -3.39 -5.36
N ARG A 59 -11.25 -3.19 -6.15
CA ARG A 59 -11.64 -4.03 -7.29
C ARG A 59 -11.66 -3.21 -8.57
N PRO A 60 -11.57 -3.84 -9.76
CA PRO A 60 -11.91 -3.17 -11.00
C PRO A 60 -13.30 -2.54 -10.89
N GLY A 61 -13.44 -1.24 -11.16
CA GLY A 61 -14.70 -0.54 -10.87
C GLY A 61 -14.67 0.36 -9.63
N GLY A 62 -13.80 0.08 -8.66
CA GLY A 62 -13.63 0.88 -7.45
C GLY A 62 -12.59 2.00 -7.59
N ARG A 63 -12.41 2.76 -6.50
CA ARG A 63 -11.32 3.73 -6.37
C ARG A 63 -10.94 3.87 -4.89
N VAL A 64 -9.64 3.85 -4.61
CA VAL A 64 -9.05 4.18 -3.31
C VAL A 64 -7.90 5.18 -3.51
N GLN A 65 -7.51 5.86 -2.44
CA GLN A 65 -6.44 6.85 -2.47
C GLN A 65 -5.36 6.49 -1.44
N VAL A 66 -4.11 6.72 -1.85
CA VAL A 66 -2.91 6.72 -1.01
C VAL A 66 -2.36 8.14 -0.99
N TRP A 67 -2.07 8.64 0.20
CA TRP A 67 -1.31 9.87 0.38
C TRP A 67 0.09 9.48 0.83
N PHE A 68 1.07 9.68 -0.04
CA PHE A 68 2.47 9.47 0.28
C PHE A 68 2.96 10.67 1.11
N GLY A 69 3.04 10.48 2.43
CA GLY A 69 3.31 11.54 3.38
C GLY A 69 4.80 11.87 3.54
N ARG A 70 5.20 13.11 3.25
CA ARG A 70 6.56 13.65 3.46
C ARG A 70 6.99 13.61 4.92
N GLN A 71 6.06 13.65 5.86
CA GLN A 71 6.38 13.70 7.29
C GLN A 71 7.14 12.45 7.74
N ALA A 72 6.73 11.26 7.32
CA ALA A 72 7.46 10.02 7.64
C ALA A 72 8.85 9.99 7.00
N VAL A 73 8.94 10.39 5.73
CA VAL A 73 10.23 10.46 5.01
C VAL A 73 11.20 11.40 5.71
N THR A 74 10.72 12.58 6.13
CA THR A 74 11.51 13.58 6.87
C THR A 74 11.99 13.05 8.23
N GLN A 75 11.21 12.16 8.85
CA GLN A 75 11.58 11.48 10.09
C GLN A 75 12.53 10.30 9.88
N GLY A 76 12.86 9.95 8.63
CA GLY A 76 13.86 8.93 8.29
C GLY A 76 13.29 7.54 7.96
N TYR A 77 11.98 7.42 7.74
CA TYR A 77 11.37 6.17 7.29
C TYR A 77 11.70 5.88 5.82
N ASP A 78 11.86 4.59 5.50
CA ASP A 78 12.22 4.13 4.15
C ASP A 78 11.04 4.29 3.16
N THR A 79 11.28 4.96 2.04
CA THR A 79 10.24 5.29 1.06
C THR A 79 9.66 4.06 0.37
N THR A 80 10.46 3.02 0.12
CA THR A 80 9.97 1.78 -0.50
C THR A 80 9.10 1.00 0.48
N ARG A 81 9.49 0.97 1.77
CA ARG A 81 8.66 0.38 2.84
C ARG A 81 7.35 1.14 3.00
N ILE A 82 7.36 2.47 3.02
CA ILE A 82 6.14 3.30 3.06
C ILE A 82 5.23 2.94 1.89
N ALA A 83 5.74 2.99 0.65
CA ALA A 83 4.96 2.67 -0.54
C ALA A 83 4.32 1.28 -0.47
N SER A 84 5.12 0.28 -0.09
CA SER A 84 4.66 -1.11 0.02
C SER A 84 3.59 -1.28 1.09
N HIS A 85 3.74 -0.62 2.24
CA HIS A 85 2.79 -0.63 3.35
C HIS A 85 1.44 -0.03 2.93
N GLU A 86 1.44 1.18 2.38
CA GLU A 86 0.19 1.86 1.98
C GLU A 86 -0.53 1.15 0.83
N LEU A 87 0.22 0.57 -0.11
CA LEU A 87 -0.36 -0.29 -1.14
C LEU A 87 -0.98 -1.56 -0.53
N GLY A 88 -0.41 -2.10 0.55
CA GLY A 88 -0.99 -3.21 1.31
C GLY A 88 -2.38 -2.90 1.84
N HIS A 89 -2.62 -1.68 2.32
CA HIS A 89 -3.95 -1.22 2.70
C HIS A 89 -4.92 -1.22 1.52
N SER A 90 -4.50 -0.68 0.37
CA SER A 90 -5.31 -0.70 -0.86
C SER A 90 -5.67 -2.13 -1.31
N LEU A 91 -4.80 -3.11 -1.00
CA LEU A 91 -5.02 -4.55 -1.23
C LEU A 91 -5.82 -5.25 -0.12
N GLY A 92 -6.27 -4.52 0.89
CA GLY A 92 -7.20 -4.97 1.94
C GLY A 92 -6.54 -5.50 3.20
N LEU A 93 -5.28 -5.17 3.46
CA LEU A 93 -4.63 -5.44 4.74
C LEU A 93 -4.91 -4.31 5.74
N PRO A 94 -5.27 -4.60 7.00
CA PRO A 94 -5.30 -3.60 8.07
C PRO A 94 -3.88 -3.37 8.60
N ASP A 95 -3.72 -2.34 9.41
CA ASP A 95 -2.54 -2.18 10.26
C ASP A 95 -2.39 -3.36 11.23
N MET A 96 -1.13 -3.74 11.47
CA MET A 96 -0.71 -4.76 12.43
C MET A 96 0.26 -4.13 13.43
N LYS A 97 -0.22 -3.07 14.09
CA LYS A 97 0.53 -2.22 15.02
C LYS A 97 0.23 -2.57 16.49
N PRO A 98 1.23 -2.51 17.38
CA PRO A 98 2.66 -2.53 17.07
C PRO A 98 3.07 -3.90 16.50
N GLY A 99 4.16 -3.96 15.72
CA GLY A 99 4.64 -5.23 15.17
C GLY A 99 6.11 -5.22 14.76
N PRO A 100 6.71 -6.38 14.51
CA PRO A 100 8.13 -6.48 14.15
C PRO A 100 8.42 -5.93 12.75
N CYS A 101 9.69 -5.68 12.44
CA CYS A 101 10.14 -5.26 11.10
C CYS A 101 9.84 -6.31 10.00
N THR A 102 9.70 -7.57 10.38
CA THR A 102 9.29 -8.66 9.47
C THR A 102 7.82 -8.55 9.07
N SER A 103 6.98 -7.79 9.79
CA SER A 103 5.65 -7.42 9.33
C SER A 103 5.76 -6.16 8.48
N LEU A 104 5.20 -6.18 7.27
CA LEU A 104 5.09 -4.96 6.49
C LEU A 104 4.01 -4.05 7.08
N MET A 105 2.91 -4.64 7.53
CA MET A 105 1.77 -3.90 8.08
C MET A 105 1.98 -3.41 9.52
N SER A 106 3.15 -3.62 10.12
CA SER A 106 3.53 -2.89 11.34
C SER A 106 3.86 -1.42 11.07
N GLY A 107 4.06 -1.05 9.79
CA GLY A 107 4.21 0.33 9.35
C GLY A 107 5.30 1.05 10.13
N SER A 108 4.97 2.25 10.57
CA SER A 108 5.86 3.15 11.33
C SER A 108 6.24 2.65 12.72
N THR A 109 5.47 1.74 13.33
CA THR A 109 5.76 1.21 14.68
C THR A 109 6.97 0.28 14.71
N ALA A 110 7.43 -0.22 13.55
CA ALA A 110 8.70 -0.94 13.42
C ALA A 110 9.93 -0.01 13.54
N GLY A 111 9.72 1.31 13.53
CA GLY A 111 10.75 2.34 13.67
C GLY A 111 11.56 2.59 12.39
N VAL A 112 12.27 3.72 12.38
CA VAL A 112 13.08 4.20 11.23
C VAL A 112 14.25 3.29 10.86
N GLY A 113 14.72 2.45 11.79
CA GLY A 113 15.74 1.44 11.53
C GLY A 113 15.24 0.28 10.67
N CYS A 114 13.91 0.08 10.59
CA CYS A 114 13.32 -0.96 9.77
C CYS A 114 13.12 -0.50 8.32
N LYS A 115 13.84 -1.13 7.41
CA LYS A 115 13.76 -0.85 5.96
C LYS A 115 13.16 -1.99 5.14
N ASN A 116 12.71 -3.07 5.78
CA ASN A 116 12.16 -4.23 5.06
C ASN A 116 10.84 -3.85 4.37
N PRO A 117 10.74 -3.87 3.02
CA PRO A 117 9.49 -3.56 2.34
C PRO A 117 8.65 -4.82 2.07
N ILE A 118 9.18 -6.01 2.33
CA ILE A 118 8.58 -7.27 1.89
C ILE A 118 7.48 -7.71 2.88
N PRO A 119 6.25 -8.00 2.41
CA PRO A 119 5.21 -8.57 3.26
C PRO A 119 5.60 -9.95 3.75
N ASN A 120 5.21 -10.33 4.97
CA ASN A 120 5.41 -11.69 5.47
C ASN A 120 4.45 -12.70 4.83
N SER A 121 4.63 -13.98 5.12
CA SER A 121 3.82 -15.07 4.56
C SER A 121 2.31 -14.92 4.88
N THR A 122 1.96 -14.40 6.05
CA THR A 122 0.57 -14.19 6.47
C THR A 122 -0.07 -13.04 5.68
N GLU A 123 0.65 -11.92 5.55
CA GLU A 123 0.22 -10.75 4.77
C GLU A 123 0.04 -11.11 3.29
N LYS A 124 1.00 -11.84 2.68
CA LYS A 124 0.88 -12.38 1.32
C LYS A 124 -0.36 -13.26 1.19
N SER A 125 -0.52 -14.24 2.07
CA SER A 125 -1.65 -15.19 2.03
C SER A 125 -3.00 -14.50 2.14
N ARG A 126 -3.10 -13.42 2.93
CA ARG A 126 -4.32 -12.63 3.06
C ARG A 126 -4.63 -11.84 1.79
N VAL A 127 -3.64 -11.21 1.16
CA VAL A 127 -3.83 -10.57 -0.16
C VAL A 127 -4.24 -11.61 -1.20
N GLU A 128 -3.60 -12.77 -1.23
CA GLU A 128 -4.00 -13.84 -2.15
C GLU A 128 -5.47 -14.25 -1.93
N ALA A 129 -5.88 -14.43 -0.68
CA ALA A 129 -7.27 -14.75 -0.34
C ALA A 129 -8.25 -13.62 -0.72
N ASN A 130 -7.84 -12.35 -0.58
CA ASN A 130 -8.64 -11.21 -1.03
C ASN A 130 -8.89 -11.26 -2.55
N TYR A 131 -7.96 -11.76 -3.36
CA TYR A 131 -8.07 -11.72 -4.82
C TYR A 131 -8.35 -13.06 -5.52
N ARG A 132 -8.62 -14.14 -4.77
CA ARG A 132 -9.09 -15.41 -5.36
C ARG A 132 -10.40 -15.24 -6.14
N ALA A 133 -10.48 -15.85 -7.32
CA ALA A 133 -11.69 -15.86 -8.14
C ALA A 133 -12.88 -16.42 -7.34
N ARG A 134 -14.04 -15.75 -7.43
CA ARG A 134 -15.30 -15.99 -6.66
C ARG A 134 -15.33 -15.52 -5.20
N ALA A 135 -14.27 -14.89 -4.69
CA ALA A 135 -14.32 -14.32 -3.35
C ALA A 135 -15.03 -12.95 -3.36
N ALA A 136 -16.20 -12.87 -2.72
CA ALA A 136 -16.76 -11.62 -2.22
C ALA A 136 -16.09 -11.24 -0.88
N THR A 137 -14.76 -11.31 -0.82
CA THR A 137 -14.01 -10.93 0.37
C THR A 137 -14.00 -9.41 0.45
N SER A 138 -14.81 -8.89 1.37
CA SER A 138 -14.66 -7.55 1.91
C SER A 138 -13.78 -7.63 3.17
N SER A 139 -12.80 -6.73 3.27
CA SER A 139 -12.18 -6.46 4.56
C SER A 139 -13.24 -5.79 5.43
N PRO A 140 -13.36 -6.11 6.74
CA PRO A 140 -14.25 -5.36 7.63
C PRO A 140 -13.85 -3.87 7.74
N PHE A 141 -12.63 -3.53 7.32
CA PHE A 141 -12.11 -2.17 7.26
C PHE A 141 -12.23 -1.54 5.87
N ALA A 142 -12.85 -2.20 4.89
CA ALA A 142 -12.93 -1.66 3.53
C ALA A 142 -13.60 -0.27 3.53
N GLY A 143 -12.93 0.70 2.91
CA GLY A 143 -13.35 2.10 2.85
C GLY A 143 -12.88 2.97 4.03
N SER A 144 -12.29 2.40 5.09
CA SER A 144 -11.73 3.20 6.18
C SER A 144 -10.43 3.87 5.77
N LEU A 145 -10.22 5.11 6.20
CA LEU A 145 -8.93 5.80 6.15
C LEU A 145 -8.08 5.33 7.34
N VAL A 146 -6.86 4.87 7.07
CA VAL A 146 -5.83 4.57 8.08
C VAL A 146 -4.66 5.51 7.91
N VAL A 147 -4.04 5.93 9.01
CA VAL A 147 -2.89 6.86 9.03
C VAL A 147 -1.70 6.13 9.64
N ASP A 148 -0.58 6.08 8.93
CA ASP A 148 0.63 5.38 9.37
C ASP A 148 1.44 6.18 10.41
N ALA A 149 0.77 6.87 11.33
CA ALA A 149 1.42 7.50 12.47
C ALA A 149 1.85 6.44 13.51
N PRO A 150 2.94 6.69 14.28
CA PRO A 150 3.41 5.82 15.36
C PRO A 150 2.42 5.65 16.51
#